data_AF-A0A163VS72-F1
#
_entry.id   AF-A0A163VS72-F1
#
_cell.length_a   1.000
_cell.length_b   1.000
_cell.length_c   1.000
_cell.angle_alpha   90.00
_cell.angle_beta   90.00
_cell.angle_gamma   90.00
#
_symmetry.space_group_name_H-M   'P 1'
#
loop_
_entity.id
_entity.type
_entity.pdbx_description
1 polymer ?
#
loop_
_entity_poly.entity_id
_entity_poly.type
_entity_poly.pdbx_seq_one_letter_code
_entity_poly.pdbx_strand_id
1 'polypeptide(L)'
;MAAATETVSSADGGKTWQAKRQGLPQEACFFTVLYQAMAGDTRDPAGFYFGTNSGSVFASLYEGDSWQEIARHLPTALSVEVMDRR
;
A
#
# COMPACT_ATOMS: atom_id res chain seq x y z
N MET A 1 11.02 17.77 9.58
CA MET A 1 10.22 17.50 8.36
C MET A 1 9.23 16.40 8.70
N ALA A 2 7.93 16.65 8.58
CA ALA A 2 6.94 15.59 8.65
C ALA A 2 6.90 14.93 7.26
N ALA A 3 7.23 13.65 7.19
CA ALA A 3 6.97 12.85 5.99
C ALA A 3 5.55 12.30 6.09
N ALA A 4 4.82 12.33 4.97
CA ALA A 4 3.48 11.79 4.83
C ALA A 4 3.52 10.62 3.84
N THR A 5 2.71 9.58 4.08
CA THR A 5 2.58 8.46 3.14
C THR A 5 1.44 8.71 2.17
N GLU A 6 1.69 8.44 0.90
CA GLU A 6 0.66 8.36 -0.13
C GLU A 6 0.99 7.24 -1.12
N THR A 7 -0.05 6.62 -1.67
CA THR A 7 0.05 5.86 -2.92
C THR A 7 -0.53 6.70 -4.05
N VAL A 8 -0.16 6.41 -5.29
CA VAL A 8 -0.72 7.08 -6.46
C VAL A 8 -1.31 6.04 -7.40
N SER A 9 -2.48 6.32 -7.96
CA SER A 9 -3.11 5.46 -8.96
C SER A 9 -3.46 6.25 -10.22
N SER A 10 -3.56 5.55 -11.34
CA SER A 10 -3.94 6.09 -12.63
C SER A 10 -4.99 5.18 -13.26
N ALA A 11 -6.02 5.79 -13.84
CA ALA A 11 -7.07 5.09 -14.57
C ALA A 11 -6.97 5.27 -16.10
N ASP A 12 -5.95 6.01 -16.58
CA ASP A 12 -5.82 6.42 -17.98
C ASP A 12 -4.49 5.99 -18.62
N GLY A 13 -3.87 4.95 -18.06
CA GLY A 13 -2.58 4.42 -18.52
C GLY A 13 -1.38 5.28 -18.13
N GLY A 14 -1.47 6.00 -17.01
CA GLY A 14 -0.37 6.80 -16.46
C GLY A 14 -0.28 8.22 -16.99
N LYS A 15 -1.32 8.72 -17.70
CA LYS A 15 -1.36 10.12 -18.17
C LYS A 15 -1.67 11.07 -17.04
N THR A 16 -2.57 10.68 -16.14
CA THR A 16 -2.88 11.39 -14.91
C THR A 16 -2.76 10.47 -13.71
N TRP A 17 -2.39 11.05 -12.56
CA TRP A 17 -2.17 10.35 -11.30
C TRP A 17 -2.94 11.02 -10.18
N GLN A 18 -3.58 10.23 -9.33
CA GLN A 18 -4.34 10.69 -8.18
C GLN A 18 -3.66 10.21 -6.90
N ALA A 19 -3.41 11.13 -5.98
CA ALA A 19 -2.91 10.79 -4.65
C ALA A 19 -4.00 10.10 -3.82
N LYS A 20 -3.65 8.96 -3.22
CA LYS A 20 -4.50 8.18 -2.34
C LYS A 20 -3.87 8.16 -0.94
N ARG A 21 -4.52 8.84 0.00
CA ARG A 21 -3.98 9.11 1.36
C ARG A 21 -4.88 8.62 2.48
N GLN A 22 -6.13 8.27 2.18
CA GLN A 22 -7.10 7.93 3.20
C GLN A 22 -6.67 6.67 3.96
N GLY A 23 -6.56 6.79 5.28
CA GLY A 23 -6.14 5.70 6.16
C GLY A 23 -4.63 5.49 6.28
N LEU A 24 -3.81 6.29 5.57
CA LEU A 24 -2.36 6.26 5.67
C LEU A 24 -1.82 7.29 6.68
N PRO A 25 -0.71 7.01 7.38
CA PRO A 25 -0.06 8.00 8.25
C PRO A 25 0.36 9.26 7.49
N GLN A 26 -0.10 10.43 7.95
CA GLN A 26 0.21 11.72 7.32
C GLN A 26 1.32 12.49 8.04
N GLU A 27 1.74 12.01 9.21
CA GLU A 27 2.78 12.64 10.02
C GLU A 27 3.72 11.57 10.57
N ALA A 28 4.96 11.98 10.87
CA ALA A 28 6.00 11.12 11.42
C ALA A 28 6.21 9.79 10.64
N CYS A 29 5.99 9.78 9.33
CA CYS A 29 6.21 8.60 8.49
C CYS A 29 7.70 8.44 8.14
N PHE A 30 8.45 7.71 8.96
CA PHE A 30 9.86 7.41 8.72
C PHE A 30 10.08 5.96 8.27
N PHE A 31 9.30 5.52 7.27
CA PHE A 31 9.45 4.20 6.66
C PHE A 31 9.60 4.29 5.14
N THR A 32 9.98 3.17 4.53
CA THR A 32 10.09 2.98 3.09
C THR A 32 9.36 1.70 2.69
N VAL A 33 8.79 1.70 1.49
CA VAL A 33 8.27 0.50 0.81
C VAL A 33 9.34 0.03 -0.16
N LEU A 34 9.81 -1.20 0.00
CA LEU A 34 10.84 -1.78 -0.87
C LEU A 34 10.23 -2.21 -2.22
N TYR A 35 11.08 -2.33 -3.25
CA TYR A 35 10.65 -2.59 -4.64
C TYR A 35 9.66 -3.74 -4.81
N GLN A 36 9.82 -4.84 -4.07
CA GLN A 36 8.95 -6.02 -4.17
C GLN A 36 7.90 -6.08 -3.05
N ALA A 37 7.85 -5.07 -2.17
CA ALA A 37 6.98 -5.04 -1.00
C ALA A 37 5.59 -4.47 -1.32
N MET A 38 5.11 -4.57 -2.55
CA MET A 38 3.76 -4.20 -2.96
C MET A 38 3.21 -5.22 -3.95
N ALA A 39 1.93 -5.59 -3.79
CA ALA A 39 1.22 -6.49 -4.68
C ALA A 39 -0.26 -6.12 -4.79
N GLY A 40 -0.90 -6.57 -5.86
CA GLY A 40 -2.35 -6.50 -6.06
C GLY A 40 -2.94 -7.90 -6.24
N ASP A 41 -4.23 -8.04 -5.93
CA ASP A 41 -5.00 -9.24 -6.26
C ASP A 41 -5.78 -9.06 -7.58
N THR A 42 -6.51 -10.09 -7.98
CA THR A 42 -7.30 -10.12 -9.22
C THR A 42 -8.81 -10.06 -8.97
N ARG A 43 -9.23 -9.53 -7.81
CA ARG A 43 -10.66 -9.40 -7.48
C ARG A 43 -11.25 -8.17 -8.16
N ASP A 44 -12.58 -8.09 -8.13
CA ASP A 44 -13.34 -6.94 -8.57
C ASP A 44 -14.27 -6.50 -7.43
N PRO A 45 -13.98 -5.37 -6.75
CA PRO A 45 -12.85 -4.45 -6.96
C PRO A 45 -11.49 -5.06 -6.54
N ALA A 46 -10.41 -4.57 -7.15
CA ALA A 46 -9.06 -5.07 -6.89
C ALA A 46 -8.53 -4.61 -5.53
N GLY A 47 -7.91 -5.55 -4.81
CA GLY A 47 -7.19 -5.28 -3.57
C GLY A 47 -5.71 -4.97 -3.82
N PHE A 48 -5.14 -4.03 -3.06
CA PHE A 48 -3.73 -3.66 -3.07
C PHE A 48 -3.13 -3.74 -1.66
N TYR A 49 -1.88 -4.18 -1.58
CA TYR A 49 -1.21 -4.47 -0.32
C TYR A 49 0.24 -4.00 -0.40
N PHE A 50 0.77 -3.38 0.66
CA PHE A 50 2.20 -3.09 0.75
C PHE A 50 2.73 -3.27 2.17
N GLY A 51 3.99 -3.67 2.24
CA GLY A 51 4.75 -3.81 3.48
C GLY A 51 5.82 -2.74 3.59
N THR A 52 6.13 -2.33 4.82
CA THR A 52 7.15 -1.31 5.09
C THR A 52 8.40 -1.93 5.70
N ASN A 53 9.53 -1.22 5.61
CA ASN A 53 10.75 -1.58 6.33
C ASN A 53 10.66 -1.39 7.86
N SER A 54 9.60 -0.73 8.35
CA SER A 54 9.31 -0.59 9.78
C SER A 54 8.44 -1.71 10.34
N GLY A 55 8.03 -2.68 9.53
CA GLY A 55 7.28 -3.85 9.99
C GLY A 55 5.75 -3.69 9.98
N SER A 56 5.22 -2.68 9.29
CA SER A 56 3.79 -2.50 9.07
C SER A 56 3.37 -3.07 7.72
N VAL A 57 2.13 -3.58 7.63
CA VAL A 57 1.49 -4.01 6.38
C VAL A 57 0.17 -3.29 6.23
N PHE A 58 -0.03 -2.65 5.10
CA PHE A 58 -1.25 -1.92 4.76
C PHE A 58 -1.99 -2.63 3.63
N ALA A 59 -3.31 -2.60 3.70
CA ALA A 59 -4.20 -3.15 2.68
C ALA A 59 -5.25 -2.13 2.26
N SER A 60 -5.59 -2.13 0.99
CA SER A 60 -6.77 -1.48 0.42
C SER A 60 -7.58 -2.53 -0.33
N LEU A 61 -8.89 -2.60 -0.07
CA LEU A 61 -9.79 -3.56 -0.73
C LEU A 61 -10.60 -2.94 -1.88
N TYR A 62 -10.36 -1.66 -2.18
CA TYR A 62 -11.12 -0.86 -3.14
C TYR A 62 -10.16 0.01 -3.95
N GLU A 63 -9.35 -0.62 -4.79
CA GLU A 63 -8.47 0.05 -5.76
C GLU A 63 -7.55 1.15 -5.20
N GLY A 64 -7.16 1.04 -3.92
CA GLY A 64 -6.31 2.03 -3.26
C GLY A 64 -7.05 3.23 -2.67
N ASP A 65 -8.38 3.30 -2.74
CA ASP A 65 -9.18 4.44 -2.27
C ASP A 65 -9.02 4.69 -0.77
N SER A 66 -8.99 3.61 0.03
CA SER A 66 -8.78 3.67 1.47
C SER A 66 -7.88 2.54 1.94
N TRP A 67 -7.01 2.85 2.92
CA TRP A 67 -6.02 1.93 3.46
C TRP A 67 -6.28 1.60 4.92
N GLN A 68 -5.91 0.39 5.32
CA GLN A 68 -5.93 -0.08 6.70
C GLN A 68 -4.59 -0.74 7.03
N GLU A 69 -4.01 -0.42 8.20
CA GLU A 69 -2.90 -1.20 8.75
C GLU A 69 -3.42 -2.54 9.27
N ILE A 70 -3.08 -3.63 8.59
CA ILE A 70 -3.59 -4.99 8.90
C ILE A 70 -2.59 -5.82 9.72
N ALA A 71 -1.32 -5.43 9.75
CA ALA A 71 -0.29 -6.02 10.61
C ALA A 71 0.77 -4.99 10.99
N ARG A 72 1.40 -5.19 12.15
CA ARG A 72 2.48 -4.33 12.66
C ARG A 72 3.46 -5.14 13.52
N HIS A 73 4.60 -4.54 13.83
CA HIS A 73 5.68 -5.16 14.65
C HIS A 73 6.30 -6.41 14.01
N LEU A 74 6.27 -6.49 12.68
CA LEU A 74 6.97 -7.52 11.93
C LEU A 74 8.43 -7.09 11.66
N PRO A 75 9.30 -8.02 11.27
CA PRO A 75 10.54 -7.66 10.59
C PRO A 75 10.27 -6.88 9.30
N THR A 76 11.31 -6.26 8.75
CA THR A 76 11.29 -5.60 7.44
C THR A 76 10.62 -6.46 6.38
N ALA A 77 9.57 -5.92 5.75
CA ALA A 77 8.94 -6.57 4.61
C ALA A 77 9.82 -6.40 3.36
N LEU A 78 10.46 -7.49 2.93
CA LEU A 78 11.29 -7.51 1.71
C LEU A 78 10.44 -7.70 0.45
N SER A 79 9.38 -8.50 0.56
CA SER A 79 8.38 -8.72 -0.50
C SER A 79 6.98 -8.90 0.07
N VAL A 80 5.98 -8.66 -0.76
CA VAL A 80 4.56 -8.99 -0.50
C VAL A 80 4.04 -9.74 -1.71
N GLU A 81 3.36 -10.86 -1.47
CA GLU A 81 2.70 -11.63 -2.51
C GLU A 81 1.27 -11.93 -2.09
N VAL A 82 0.35 -11.94 -3.06
CA VAL A 82 -1.04 -12.26 -2.83
C VAL A 82 -1.34 -13.64 -3.42
N MET A 83 -1.81 -14.54 -2.56
CA MET A 83 -2.32 -15.85 -2.97
C MET A 83 -3.84 -15.77 -3.04
N ASP A 84 -4.40 -15.68 -4.24
CA ASP A 84 -5.84 -15.78 -4.42
C ASP A 84 -6.24 -17.25 -4.56
N ARG A 85 -7.16 -17.70 -3.71
CA ARG A 85 -7.75 -19.03 -3.82
C ARG A 85 -9.00 -18.91 -4.66
N ARG A 86 -8.95 -19.47 -5.87
CA ARG A 86 -10.13 -19.67 -6.72
C ARG A 86 -11.08 -20.71 -6.11
#